data_AF-A0AAE0AYI9-F1
#
_entry.id   AF-A0AAE0AYI9-F1
#
_cell.length_a   1.000
_cell.length_b   1.000
_cell.length_c   1.000
_cell.angle_alpha   90.00
_cell.angle_beta   90.00
_cell.angle_gamma   90.00
#
_symmetry.space_group_name_H-M   'P 1'
#
loop_
_entity.id
_entity.type
_entity.pdbx_description
1 polymer ?
#
loop_
_entity_poly.entity_id
_entity_poly.type
_entity_poly.pdbx_seq_one_letter_code
_entity_poly.pdbx_strand_id
1 'polypeptide(L)'
;MKQGLLLWSPCHHPPSLSILSISFPIHATPPKPISATLDSTTTTTHQELSARERRQLRNERRERKSGHSWKEEVEEKLLKKPKKRYATWTEELNLDNLADFGPQWWVVRVTRLRYEEISEKLARSLVRNFPDIEFKMYAPAVQVKRKLKNGTYSVKPKPIFPGCIFLRCVLNKEIHDSIRECDGVGGFVGSKVGNTKRQINRPRPVSPDDMEAIFQEAKVEQEKVNQAFEEEQRVEGSLELENINIDMDDKPKRQSRNASAKGYKLPAPGSTVRVISGTFAEFEGNLKKLNRKTGKATVAFTLFGKESLVEVDLNEIAAETK
;
A
#
# COMPACT_ATOMS: atom_id res chain seq x y z
N MET A 1 -18.96 -67.56 -8.96
CA MET A 1 -19.99 -67.63 -10.01
C MET A 1 -21.12 -66.69 -9.65
N LYS A 2 -21.30 -65.61 -10.42
CA LYS A 2 -22.53 -64.84 -10.67
C LYS A 2 -22.10 -63.64 -11.52
N GLN A 3 -22.27 -63.79 -12.82
CA GLN A 3 -22.14 -62.71 -13.79
C GLN A 3 -23.49 -62.00 -13.89
N GLY A 4 -23.46 -60.67 -13.93
CA GLY A 4 -24.61 -59.81 -14.21
C GLY A 4 -24.19 -58.77 -15.24
N LEU A 5 -24.44 -59.09 -16.50
CA LEU A 5 -24.36 -58.19 -17.65
C LEU A 5 -25.50 -57.17 -17.55
N LEU A 6 -25.21 -55.88 -17.64
CA LEU A 6 -26.16 -54.91 -18.17
C LEU A 6 -25.50 -54.02 -19.22
N LEU A 7 -26.19 -54.05 -20.36
CA LEU A 7 -25.99 -53.48 -21.66
C LEU A 7 -26.35 -51.98 -21.64
N TRP A 8 -25.45 -51.10 -22.07
CA TRP A 8 -25.81 -49.72 -22.45
C TRP A 8 -25.61 -49.54 -23.94
N SER A 9 -26.70 -49.22 -24.63
CA SER A 9 -26.72 -48.84 -26.04
C SER A 9 -26.70 -47.31 -26.20
N PRO A 10 -26.27 -46.81 -27.37
CA PRO A 10 -25.83 -45.44 -27.60
C PRO A 10 -26.92 -44.57 -28.26
N CYS A 11 -26.76 -43.24 -28.19
CA CYS A 11 -26.83 -42.27 -29.31
C CYS A 11 -27.34 -40.86 -28.92
N HIS A 12 -26.58 -39.87 -29.42
CA HIS A 12 -26.97 -38.55 -29.95
C HIS A 12 -27.71 -37.52 -29.08
N HIS A 13 -27.05 -36.40 -28.74
CA HIS A 13 -26.93 -35.20 -29.59
C HIS A 13 -26.02 -34.14 -28.92
N PRO A 14 -25.24 -33.35 -29.69
CA PRO A 14 -24.43 -32.25 -29.16
C PRO A 14 -25.25 -30.95 -29.02
N PRO A 15 -24.90 -30.04 -28.10
CA PRO A 15 -25.55 -28.75 -27.97
C PRO A 15 -25.17 -27.81 -29.13
N SER A 16 -26.19 -27.11 -29.62
CA SER A 16 -26.14 -26.11 -30.69
C SER A 16 -25.16 -24.97 -30.38
N LEU A 17 -24.17 -24.77 -31.25
CA LEU A 17 -23.38 -23.55 -31.28
C LEU A 17 -24.18 -22.45 -31.98
N SER A 18 -24.59 -21.44 -31.22
CA SER A 18 -25.14 -20.19 -31.74
C SER A 18 -24.03 -19.42 -32.45
N ILE A 19 -24.02 -19.50 -33.79
CA ILE A 19 -23.21 -18.64 -34.64
C ILE A 19 -23.80 -17.23 -34.53
N LEU A 20 -23.08 -16.30 -33.91
CA LEU A 20 -23.34 -14.87 -34.08
C LEU A 20 -23.10 -14.53 -35.55
N SER A 21 -24.19 -14.39 -36.30
CA SER A 21 -24.23 -13.74 -37.60
C SER A 21 -23.95 -12.25 -37.40
N ILE A 22 -22.70 -11.85 -37.61
CA ILE A 22 -22.36 -10.44 -37.79
C ILE A 22 -22.85 -10.04 -39.18
N SER A 23 -24.03 -9.43 -39.21
CA SER A 23 -24.57 -8.75 -40.39
C SER A 23 -23.66 -7.57 -40.73
N PHE A 24 -22.84 -7.72 -41.77
CA PHE A 24 -22.20 -6.57 -42.40
C PHE A 24 -23.27 -5.76 -43.14
N PRO A 25 -23.45 -4.46 -42.86
CA PRO A 25 -24.32 -3.62 -43.68
C PRO A 25 -23.62 -3.42 -45.04
N ILE A 26 -24.07 -4.15 -46.05
CA ILE A 26 -23.82 -3.81 -47.45
C ILE A 26 -24.62 -2.54 -47.72
N HIS A 27 -23.98 -1.38 -47.54
CA HIS A 27 -24.52 -0.12 -48.06
C HIS A 27 -24.24 -0.07 -49.57
N ALA A 28 -25.05 -0.82 -50.32
CA ALA A 28 -25.17 -0.65 -51.75
C ALA A 28 -25.86 0.70 -52.00
N THR A 29 -25.09 1.73 -52.30
CA THR A 29 -25.64 2.96 -52.85
C THR A 29 -25.84 2.76 -54.36
N PRO A 30 -27.05 3.04 -54.89
CA PRO A 30 -27.30 2.90 -56.32
C PRO A 30 -26.52 3.98 -57.10
N PRO A 31 -26.06 3.70 -58.33
CA PRO A 31 -25.48 4.73 -59.17
C PRO A 31 -26.56 5.77 -59.48
N LYS A 32 -26.33 7.01 -59.08
CA LYS A 32 -27.23 8.12 -59.41
C LYS A 32 -27.22 8.35 -60.94
N PRO A 33 -28.38 8.60 -61.57
CA PRO A 33 -28.44 9.02 -62.96
C PRO A 33 -27.84 10.43 -63.08
N ILE A 34 -26.99 10.60 -64.10
CA ILE A 34 -26.42 11.90 -64.47
C ILE A 34 -27.54 12.69 -65.15
N SER A 35 -28.14 13.64 -64.43
CA SER A 35 -28.91 14.72 -65.05
C SER A 35 -27.96 15.86 -65.40
N ALA A 36 -27.90 16.17 -66.69
CA ALA A 36 -27.25 17.37 -67.19
C ALA A 36 -28.11 18.59 -66.84
N THR A 37 -27.59 19.46 -65.98
CA THR A 37 -28.13 20.81 -65.81
C THR A 37 -27.07 21.78 -66.29
N LEU A 38 -27.33 22.37 -67.45
CA LEU A 38 -26.68 23.58 -67.93
C LEU A 38 -27.06 24.69 -66.97
N ASP A 39 -26.09 25.30 -66.29
CA ASP A 39 -26.22 26.70 -65.90
C ASP A 39 -24.85 27.36 -66.04
N SER A 40 -24.75 28.09 -67.14
CA SER A 40 -23.70 29.00 -67.50
C SER A 40 -23.86 30.31 -66.72
N THR A 41 -22.83 30.73 -65.98
CA THR A 41 -22.33 32.11 -65.99
C THR A 41 -21.01 32.16 -65.23
N THR A 42 -19.92 32.39 -65.96
CA THR A 42 -18.92 33.47 -65.79
C THR A 42 -17.56 33.00 -66.32
N THR A 43 -17.31 33.39 -67.57
CA THR A 43 -16.02 33.81 -68.15
C THR A 43 -14.74 33.42 -67.39
N THR A 44 -14.12 32.31 -67.83
CA THR A 44 -12.67 32.15 -67.75
C THR A 44 -12.19 31.51 -69.05
N THR A 45 -11.29 32.21 -69.74
CA THR A 45 -10.54 31.78 -70.92
C THR A 45 -9.99 30.36 -70.75
N HIS A 46 -10.53 29.39 -71.49
CA HIS A 46 -9.97 28.06 -71.63
C HIS A 46 -8.77 28.11 -72.59
N GLN A 47 -7.55 28.12 -72.06
CA GLN A 47 -6.39 27.67 -72.84
C GLN A 47 -6.51 26.15 -73.00
N GLU A 48 -6.85 25.72 -74.20
CA GLU A 48 -6.99 24.31 -74.54
C GLU A 48 -5.60 23.68 -74.67
N LEU A 49 -5.18 22.93 -73.64
CA LEU A 49 -3.92 22.19 -73.65
C LEU A 49 -3.84 21.25 -74.86
N SER A 50 -2.71 21.30 -75.56
CA SER A 50 -2.45 20.52 -76.77
C SER A 50 -2.58 19.02 -76.51
N ALA A 51 -2.94 18.23 -77.53
CA ALA A 51 -3.03 16.77 -77.43
C ALA A 51 -1.73 16.11 -76.89
N ARG A 52 -0.58 16.77 -77.12
CA ARG A 52 0.73 16.35 -76.59
C ARG A 52 0.85 16.63 -75.09
N GLU A 53 0.39 17.78 -74.61
CA GLU A 53 0.35 18.15 -73.19
C GLU A 53 -0.65 17.28 -72.42
N ARG A 54 -1.82 16.97 -73.01
CA ARG A 54 -2.77 16.01 -72.41
C ARG A 54 -2.18 14.61 -72.27
N ARG A 55 -1.35 14.17 -73.21
CA ARG A 55 -0.61 12.89 -73.11
C ARG A 55 0.50 12.96 -72.07
N GLN A 56 1.26 14.05 -72.01
CA GLN A 56 2.28 14.27 -70.98
C GLN A 56 1.66 14.29 -69.58
N LEU A 57 0.54 15.00 -69.37
CA LEU A 57 -0.13 15.05 -68.07
C LEU A 57 -0.65 13.67 -67.62
N ARG A 58 -1.09 12.82 -68.57
CA ARG A 58 -1.47 11.42 -68.30
C ARG A 58 -0.26 10.52 -68.00
N ASN A 59 0.88 10.79 -68.63
CA ASN A 59 2.13 10.07 -68.37
C ASN A 59 2.72 10.49 -67.03
N GLU A 60 2.76 11.78 -66.75
CA GLU A 60 3.19 12.36 -65.49
C GLU A 60 2.27 11.92 -64.34
N ARG A 61 0.95 11.81 -64.55
CA ARG A 61 0.04 11.22 -63.56
C ARG A 61 0.28 9.73 -63.35
N ARG A 62 0.78 8.99 -64.35
CA ARG A 62 1.21 7.59 -64.19
C ARG A 62 2.54 7.51 -63.45
N GLU A 63 3.52 8.34 -63.78
CA GLU A 63 4.84 8.37 -63.14
C GLU A 63 4.79 8.89 -61.70
N ARG A 64 3.99 9.92 -61.41
CA ARG A 64 3.68 10.38 -60.03
C ARG A 64 3.02 9.29 -59.19
N LYS A 65 2.34 8.33 -59.81
CA LYS A 65 1.71 7.17 -59.15
C LYS A 65 2.63 5.95 -59.09
N SER A 66 3.67 5.91 -59.91
CA SER A 66 4.67 4.84 -59.97
C SER A 66 5.88 5.06 -59.05
N GLY A 67 5.98 6.20 -58.36
CA GLY A 67 7.05 6.50 -57.40
C GLY A 67 6.76 6.20 -55.93
N HIS A 68 5.59 5.66 -55.59
CA HIS A 68 5.25 5.21 -54.25
C HIS A 68 4.61 3.83 -54.36
N SER A 69 5.47 2.82 -54.43
CA SER A 69 5.06 1.44 -54.48
C SER A 69 4.37 1.11 -53.15
N TRP A 70 3.07 0.80 -53.17
CA TRP A 70 2.38 0.29 -51.97
C TRP A 70 3.12 -0.92 -51.36
N LYS A 71 3.90 -1.62 -52.20
CA LYS A 71 4.83 -2.68 -51.81
C LYS A 71 5.96 -2.18 -50.89
N GLU A 72 6.55 -1.01 -51.17
CA GLU A 72 7.58 -0.38 -50.33
C GLU A 72 6.98 0.15 -49.02
N GLU A 73 5.79 0.75 -49.05
CA GLU A 73 5.12 1.22 -47.82
C GLU A 73 4.67 0.05 -46.93
N VAL A 74 4.24 -1.06 -47.54
CA VAL A 74 3.91 -2.31 -46.83
C VAL A 74 5.19 -2.98 -46.33
N GLU A 75 6.27 -3.05 -47.11
CA GLU A 75 7.57 -3.54 -46.66
C GLU A 75 8.10 -2.69 -45.50
N GLU A 76 8.03 -1.38 -45.58
CA GLU A 76 8.48 -0.47 -44.52
C GLU A 76 7.61 -0.61 -43.27
N LYS A 77 6.28 -0.79 -43.41
CA LYS A 77 5.36 -1.08 -42.30
C LYS A 77 5.57 -2.47 -41.71
N LEU A 78 5.98 -3.46 -42.49
CA LEU A 78 6.33 -4.81 -42.02
C LEU A 78 7.73 -4.83 -41.37
N LEU A 79 8.66 -4.00 -41.83
CA LEU A 79 9.98 -3.77 -41.22
C LEU A 79 9.88 -2.95 -39.92
N LYS A 80 8.92 -2.02 -39.80
CA LYS A 80 8.70 -1.16 -38.62
C LYS A 80 7.88 -1.77 -37.50
N LYS A 81 7.14 -2.87 -37.71
CA LYS A 81 6.56 -3.58 -36.56
C LYS A 81 7.73 -4.22 -35.82
N PRO A 82 8.09 -3.77 -34.60
CA PRO A 82 9.13 -4.47 -33.85
C PRO A 82 8.66 -5.92 -33.76
N LYS A 83 9.46 -6.86 -34.29
CA LYS A 83 9.18 -8.28 -34.13
C LYS A 83 8.92 -8.46 -32.65
N LYS A 84 7.71 -8.86 -32.27
CA LYS A 84 7.41 -9.20 -30.88
C LYS A 84 8.43 -10.26 -30.52
N ARG A 85 9.47 -9.89 -29.79
CA ARG A 85 10.40 -10.86 -29.26
C ARG A 85 9.56 -11.65 -28.27
N TYR A 86 9.20 -12.86 -28.65
CA TYR A 86 8.66 -13.80 -27.71
C TYR A 86 9.80 -14.06 -26.74
N ALA A 87 9.80 -13.35 -25.61
CA ALA A 87 10.71 -13.65 -24.52
C ALA A 87 10.52 -15.14 -24.24
N THR A 88 11.59 -15.90 -24.37
CA THR A 88 11.58 -17.28 -23.89
C THR A 88 11.21 -17.24 -22.42
N TRP A 89 10.52 -18.27 -21.91
CA TRP A 89 10.11 -18.31 -20.49
C TRP A 89 11.30 -18.09 -19.52
N THR A 90 12.51 -18.45 -19.95
CA THR A 90 13.76 -18.18 -19.24
C THR A 90 14.14 -16.68 -19.25
N GLU A 91 13.93 -15.96 -20.35
CA GLU A 91 14.17 -14.51 -20.45
C GLU A 91 13.20 -13.68 -19.61
N GLU A 92 11.95 -14.12 -19.47
CA GLU A 92 10.95 -13.44 -18.63
C GLU A 92 11.26 -13.58 -17.13
N LEU A 93 12.03 -14.60 -16.76
CA LEU A 93 12.59 -14.80 -15.43
C LEU A 93 13.93 -14.08 -15.21
N ASN A 94 14.54 -13.51 -16.24
CA ASN A 94 15.79 -12.77 -16.08
C ASN A 94 15.51 -11.46 -15.33
N LEU A 95 15.99 -11.42 -14.08
CA LEU A 95 15.99 -10.25 -13.23
C LEU A 95 16.86 -9.13 -13.83
N ASP A 96 17.80 -9.46 -14.72
CA ASP A 96 18.69 -8.47 -15.36
C ASP A 96 17.95 -7.48 -16.25
N ASN A 97 16.76 -7.82 -16.78
CA ASN A 97 15.92 -6.85 -17.48
C ASN A 97 15.43 -5.70 -16.57
N LEU A 98 15.50 -5.85 -15.25
CA LEU A 98 15.15 -4.79 -14.31
C LEU A 98 16.21 -3.70 -14.28
N ALA A 99 17.45 -4.02 -14.64
CA ALA A 99 18.56 -3.06 -14.71
C ALA A 99 18.34 -2.02 -15.82
N ASP A 100 17.70 -2.41 -16.92
CA ASP A 100 17.43 -1.54 -18.07
C ASP A 100 16.52 -0.34 -17.72
N PHE A 101 15.66 -0.48 -16.72
CA PHE A 101 14.79 0.60 -16.28
C PHE A 101 15.49 1.65 -15.40
N GLY A 102 16.78 1.46 -15.13
CA GLY A 102 17.58 2.37 -14.32
C GLY A 102 17.25 2.30 -12.82
N PRO A 103 17.63 3.33 -12.06
CA PRO A 103 17.52 3.32 -10.61
C PRO A 103 16.06 3.50 -10.17
N GLN A 104 15.50 2.46 -9.57
CA GLN A 104 14.13 2.44 -9.06
C GLN A 104 14.09 2.20 -7.56
N TRP A 105 12.96 2.54 -6.93
CA TRP A 105 12.69 2.21 -5.53
C TRP A 105 12.14 0.80 -5.41
N TRP A 106 12.71 0.03 -4.49
CA TRP A 106 12.35 -1.34 -4.19
C TRP A 106 12.03 -1.47 -2.71
N VAL A 107 11.07 -2.33 -2.37
CA VAL A 107 10.78 -2.66 -0.96
C VAL A 107 11.39 -3.99 -0.61
N VAL A 108 12.21 -4.00 0.43
CA VAL A 108 12.84 -5.19 1.02
C VAL A 108 12.11 -5.53 2.31
N ARG A 109 11.68 -6.80 2.44
CA ARG A 109 11.08 -7.34 3.65
C ARG A 109 12.17 -7.73 4.63
N VAL A 110 12.03 -7.32 5.88
CA VAL A 110 13.01 -7.55 6.94
C VAL A 110 12.30 -8.02 8.21
N THR A 111 13.03 -8.77 9.03
CA THR A 111 12.55 -9.20 10.35
C THR A 111 12.35 -8.00 11.26
N ARG A 112 11.18 -7.92 11.93
CA ARG A 112 10.80 -6.76 12.77
C ARG A 112 11.71 -6.55 13.98
N LEU A 113 12.25 -7.64 14.56
CA LEU A 113 13.00 -7.59 15.83
C LEU A 113 14.37 -6.93 15.71
N ARG A 114 15.06 -7.10 14.58
CA ARG A 114 16.44 -6.61 14.35
C ARG A 114 16.49 -5.58 13.23
N TYR A 115 15.39 -4.85 13.01
CA TYR A 115 15.21 -3.98 11.86
C TYR A 115 16.35 -2.96 11.68
N GLU A 116 16.71 -2.26 12.75
CA GLU A 116 17.75 -1.23 12.74
C GLU A 116 19.12 -1.83 12.41
N GLU A 117 19.51 -2.89 13.13
CA GLU A 117 20.78 -3.58 12.90
C GLU A 117 20.88 -4.15 11.48
N ILE A 118 19.80 -4.74 10.97
CA ILE A 118 19.77 -5.33 9.62
C ILE A 118 19.87 -4.24 8.58
N SER A 119 19.22 -3.08 8.78
CA SER A 119 19.33 -1.95 7.85
C SER A 119 20.78 -1.49 7.69
N GLU A 120 21.48 -1.27 8.80
CA GLU A 120 22.89 -0.86 8.77
C GLU A 120 23.80 -1.92 8.16
N LYS A 121 23.61 -3.19 8.54
CA LYS A 121 24.37 -4.32 7.99
C LYS A 121 24.17 -4.44 6.49
N LEU A 122 22.93 -4.32 6.02
CA LEU A 122 22.60 -4.39 4.60
C LEU A 122 23.24 -3.23 3.82
N ALA A 123 23.15 -1.99 4.31
CA ALA A 123 23.80 -0.85 3.67
C ALA A 123 25.32 -1.03 3.57
N ARG A 124 25.97 -1.45 4.67
CA ARG A 124 27.42 -1.71 4.68
C ARG A 124 27.81 -2.84 3.73
N SER A 125 27.00 -3.91 3.67
CA SER A 125 27.23 -5.06 2.78
C SER A 125 27.15 -4.65 1.31
N LEU A 126 26.13 -3.89 0.93
CA LEU A 126 25.91 -3.45 -0.45
C LEU A 126 27.04 -2.55 -0.96
N VAL A 127 27.43 -1.55 -0.17
CA VAL A 127 28.52 -0.63 -0.54
C VAL A 127 29.85 -1.38 -0.66
N ARG A 128 30.08 -2.40 0.18
CA ARG A 128 31.31 -3.20 0.14
C ARG A 128 31.38 -4.11 -1.08
N ASN A 129 30.27 -4.74 -1.46
CA ASN A 129 30.22 -5.73 -2.53
C ASN A 129 30.07 -5.07 -3.91
N PHE A 130 29.41 -3.91 -3.98
CA PHE A 130 29.06 -3.24 -5.24
C PHE A 130 29.39 -1.74 -5.18
N PRO A 131 30.67 -1.34 -5.18
CA PRO A 131 31.07 0.07 -5.04
C PRO A 131 30.66 0.94 -6.24
N ASP A 132 30.47 0.34 -7.42
CA ASP A 132 30.17 1.07 -8.66
C ASP A 132 28.70 1.52 -8.78
N ILE A 133 27.84 1.06 -7.86
CA ILE A 133 26.39 1.29 -7.91
C ILE A 133 25.97 2.23 -6.77
N GLU A 134 25.20 3.26 -7.11
CA GLU A 134 24.64 4.17 -6.11
C GLU A 134 23.43 3.52 -5.42
N PHE A 135 23.54 3.31 -4.10
CA PHE A 135 22.45 2.83 -3.26
C PHE A 135 21.94 3.97 -2.37
N LYS A 136 20.62 4.24 -2.40
CA LYS A 136 19.96 5.08 -1.39
C LYS A 136 19.02 4.22 -0.58
N MET A 137 19.26 4.13 0.72
CA MET A 137 18.43 3.34 1.62
C MET A 137 17.63 4.28 2.52
N TYR A 138 16.33 4.00 2.64
CA TYR A 138 15.43 4.74 3.50
C TYR A 138 14.69 3.78 4.43
N ALA A 139 14.86 4.02 5.73
CA ALA A 139 14.23 3.30 6.82
C ALA A 139 13.39 4.30 7.64
N PRO A 140 12.09 4.44 7.37
CA PRO A 140 11.24 5.41 8.06
C PRO A 140 11.12 5.06 9.54
N ALA A 141 11.71 5.90 10.40
CA ALA A 141 11.68 5.76 11.84
C ALA A 141 11.35 7.09 12.52
N VAL A 142 10.51 7.03 13.54
CA VAL A 142 10.11 8.16 14.38
C VAL A 142 10.89 8.14 15.67
N GLN A 143 11.46 9.27 16.04
CA GLN A 143 12.18 9.46 17.29
C GLN A 143 11.18 9.64 18.43
N VAL A 144 11.03 8.63 19.28
CA VAL A 144 10.15 8.68 20.46
C VAL A 144 10.98 9.10 21.66
N LYS A 145 10.64 10.25 22.25
CA LYS A 145 11.25 10.73 23.49
C LYS A 145 10.49 10.16 24.68
N ARG A 146 11.20 9.55 25.64
CA ARG A 146 10.63 9.15 26.94
C ARG A 146 11.41 9.78 28.08
N LYS A 147 10.69 10.25 29.10
CA LYS A 147 11.27 10.65 30.38
C LYS A 147 11.77 9.41 31.13
N LEU A 148 13.03 9.42 31.54
CA LEU A 148 13.57 8.44 32.48
C LEU A 148 13.34 8.92 33.92
N LYS A 149 13.41 8.00 34.88
CA LYS A 149 13.30 8.28 36.32
C LYS A 149 14.35 9.26 36.85
N ASN A 150 15.41 9.51 36.08
CA ASN A 150 16.49 10.43 36.39
C ASN A 150 16.25 11.86 35.84
N GLY A 151 15.06 12.16 35.29
CA GLY A 151 14.74 13.46 34.69
C GLY A 151 15.35 13.70 33.31
N THR A 152 16.17 12.77 32.78
CA THR A 152 16.74 12.86 31.43
C THR A 152 15.81 12.23 30.40
N TYR A 153 15.85 12.72 29.15
CA TYR A 153 15.10 12.16 28.04
C TYR A 153 15.91 11.08 27.30
N SER A 154 15.33 9.90 27.09
CA SER A 154 15.86 8.90 26.16
C SER A 154 15.09 9.00 24.86
N VAL A 155 15.83 9.27 23.79
CA VAL A 155 15.32 9.24 22.42
C VAL A 155 15.58 7.86 21.85
N LYS A 156 14.52 7.13 21.49
CA LYS A 156 14.64 5.84 20.80
C LYS A 156 13.94 5.91 19.45
N PRO A 157 14.62 5.51 18.36
CA PRO A 157 13.95 5.36 17.07
C PRO A 157 12.91 4.23 17.17
N LYS A 158 11.74 4.48 16.58
CA LYS A 158 10.67 3.51 16.42
C LYS A 158 10.31 3.46 14.93
N PRO A 159 10.50 2.32 14.25
CA PRO A 159 10.18 2.22 12.82
C PRO A 159 8.68 2.38 12.59
N ILE A 160 8.31 3.20 11.60
CA ILE A 160 6.92 3.42 11.19
C ILE A 160 6.39 2.18 10.48
N PHE A 161 7.20 1.65 9.57
CA PHE A 161 6.93 0.44 8.80
C PHE A 161 7.85 -0.71 9.25
N PRO A 162 7.55 -1.37 10.38
CA PRO A 162 8.39 -2.43 10.89
C PRO A 162 8.45 -3.59 9.88
N GLY A 163 9.67 -3.88 9.42
CA GLY A 163 9.94 -4.95 8.48
C GLY A 163 9.87 -4.56 7.00
N CYS A 164 9.80 -3.27 6.68
CA CYS A 164 9.97 -2.76 5.32
C CYS A 164 11.15 -1.78 5.26
N ILE A 165 12.09 -2.04 4.36
CA ILE A 165 13.18 -1.11 4.02
C ILE A 165 13.01 -0.70 2.57
N PHE A 166 13.16 0.59 2.29
CA PHE A 166 13.09 1.12 0.94
C PHE A 166 14.51 1.30 0.39
N LEU A 167 14.77 0.72 -0.78
CA LEU A 167 16.09 0.75 -1.41
C LEU A 167 15.95 1.30 -2.82
N ARG A 168 16.67 2.37 -3.12
CA ARG A 168 16.82 2.90 -4.48
C ARG A 168 18.13 2.39 -5.07
N CYS A 169 18.04 1.57 -6.10
CA CYS A 169 19.20 1.09 -6.85
C CYS A 169 18.79 0.56 -8.23
N VAL A 170 19.77 0.40 -9.11
CA VAL A 170 19.63 -0.44 -10.31
C VAL A 170 19.68 -1.89 -9.84
N LEU A 171 18.67 -2.70 -10.18
CA LEU A 171 18.53 -4.03 -9.60
C LEU A 171 19.01 -5.12 -10.58
N ASN A 172 20.15 -5.71 -10.26
CA ASN A 172 20.74 -6.84 -10.99
C ASN A 172 20.43 -8.16 -10.27
N LYS A 173 20.59 -9.30 -10.97
CA LYS A 173 20.47 -10.62 -10.35
C LYS A 173 21.42 -10.81 -9.15
N GLU A 174 22.67 -10.37 -9.27
CA GLU A 174 23.67 -10.50 -8.20
C GLU A 174 23.28 -9.72 -6.94
N ILE A 175 22.76 -8.50 -7.10
CA ILE A 175 22.29 -7.65 -6.01
C ILE A 175 21.06 -8.28 -5.35
N HIS A 176 20.13 -8.80 -6.16
CA HIS A 176 18.96 -9.50 -5.66
C HIS A 176 19.33 -10.71 -4.81
N ASP A 177 20.30 -11.52 -5.25
CA ASP A 177 20.75 -12.70 -4.54
C ASP A 177 21.57 -12.32 -3.29
N SER A 178 22.43 -11.31 -3.37
CA SER A 178 23.19 -10.77 -2.23
C SER A 178 22.30 -10.25 -1.11
N ILE A 179 21.19 -9.56 -1.44
CA ILE A 179 20.22 -9.07 -0.45
C ILE A 179 19.48 -10.22 0.23
N ARG A 180 19.19 -11.31 -0.48
CA ARG A 180 18.54 -12.50 0.10
C ARG A 180 19.46 -13.31 0.99
N GLU A 181 20.75 -13.31 0.72
CA GLU A 181 21.76 -13.98 1.54
C GLU A 181 21.95 -13.29 2.90
N CYS A 182 21.57 -12.01 3.03
CA CYS A 182 21.68 -11.28 4.28
C CYS A 182 20.73 -11.84 5.36
N ASP A 183 21.29 -12.18 6.53
CA ASP A 183 20.51 -12.71 7.65
C ASP A 183 19.39 -11.75 8.10
N GLY A 184 18.19 -12.31 8.24
CA GLY A 184 16.98 -11.57 8.65
C GLY A 184 16.25 -10.85 7.52
N VAL A 185 16.72 -10.94 6.27
CA VAL A 185 16.02 -10.43 5.09
C VAL A 185 15.08 -11.50 4.51
N GLY A 186 13.81 -11.16 4.35
CA GLY A 186 12.76 -12.02 3.77
C GLY A 186 12.63 -11.92 2.24
N GLY A 187 13.48 -11.13 1.61
CA GLY A 187 13.46 -10.85 0.17
C GLY A 187 12.59 -9.65 -0.22
N PHE A 188 12.39 -9.45 -1.51
CA PHE A 188 11.67 -8.28 -2.03
C PHE A 188 10.15 -8.41 -1.97
N VAL A 189 9.46 -7.28 -1.93
CA VAL A 189 8.02 -7.22 -2.18
C VAL A 189 7.78 -7.34 -3.68
N GLY A 190 6.90 -8.26 -4.08
CA GLY A 190 6.72 -8.56 -5.49
C GLY A 190 5.74 -9.69 -5.76
N SER A 191 5.64 -10.04 -7.04
CA SER A 191 4.80 -11.12 -7.54
C SER A 191 5.61 -12.41 -7.66
N LYS A 192 5.02 -13.54 -7.31
CA LYS A 192 5.63 -14.85 -7.58
C LYS A 192 5.54 -15.12 -9.08
N VAL A 193 6.69 -15.26 -9.73
CA VAL A 193 6.83 -15.55 -11.16
C VAL A 193 7.53 -16.90 -11.30
N GLY A 194 7.07 -17.70 -12.26
CA GLY A 194 7.62 -19.04 -12.54
C GLY A 194 6.59 -20.16 -12.39
N ASN A 195 7.04 -21.38 -12.69
CA ASN A 195 6.22 -22.59 -12.61
C ASN A 195 6.17 -23.08 -11.15
N THR A 196 5.18 -23.89 -10.79
CA THR A 196 4.98 -24.49 -9.45
C THR A 196 6.26 -25.07 -8.84
N LYS A 197 7.18 -25.58 -9.67
CA LYS A 197 8.46 -26.17 -9.23
C LYS A 197 9.62 -25.18 -9.03
N ARG A 198 9.58 -24.00 -9.66
CA ARG A 198 10.64 -22.98 -9.61
C ARG A 198 9.98 -21.60 -9.55
N GLN A 199 9.53 -21.22 -8.37
CA GLN A 199 8.94 -19.90 -8.12
C GLN A 199 10.02 -18.93 -7.64
N ILE A 200 10.14 -17.81 -8.32
CA ILE A 200 11.00 -16.68 -7.91
C ILE A 200 10.08 -15.51 -7.60
N ASN A 201 10.37 -14.75 -6.56
CA ASN A 201 9.63 -13.53 -6.27
C ASN A 201 10.25 -12.39 -7.09
N ARG A 202 9.54 -11.96 -8.14
CA ARG A 202 9.98 -10.85 -8.99
C ARG A 202 9.66 -9.53 -8.26
N PRO A 203 10.68 -8.73 -7.94
CA PRO A 203 10.52 -7.49 -7.19
C PRO A 203 9.64 -6.52 -7.97
N ARG A 204 8.73 -5.84 -7.26
CA ARG A 204 7.88 -4.81 -7.82
C ARG A 204 8.49 -3.44 -7.51
N PRO A 205 8.68 -2.58 -8.52
CA PRO A 205 9.15 -1.23 -8.27
C PRO A 205 8.05 -0.38 -7.65
N VAL A 206 8.47 0.51 -6.75
CA VAL A 206 7.61 1.48 -6.07
C VAL A 206 7.57 2.76 -6.91
N SER A 207 6.38 3.33 -7.08
CA SER A 207 6.23 4.60 -7.77
C SER A 207 6.84 5.74 -6.93
N PRO A 208 7.34 6.83 -7.56
CA PRO A 208 7.81 7.99 -6.82
C PRO A 208 6.71 8.59 -5.94
N ASP A 209 5.46 8.62 -6.41
CA ASP A 209 4.30 9.14 -5.69
C ASP A 209 4.05 8.37 -4.39
N ASP A 210 4.14 7.03 -4.43
CA ASP A 210 3.99 6.19 -3.24
C ASP A 210 5.12 6.47 -2.22
N MET A 211 6.36 6.66 -2.71
CA MET A 211 7.49 7.02 -1.84
C MET A 211 7.30 8.39 -1.19
N GLU A 212 6.79 9.37 -1.93
CA GLU A 212 6.47 10.70 -1.41
C GLU A 212 5.39 10.66 -0.33
N ALA A 213 4.33 9.86 -0.54
CA ALA A 213 3.30 9.64 0.48
C ALA A 213 3.91 9.06 1.77
N ILE A 214 4.81 8.08 1.64
CA ILE A 214 5.52 7.49 2.79
C ILE A 214 6.41 8.51 3.49
N PHE A 215 7.10 9.38 2.75
CA PHE A 215 7.91 10.46 3.33
C PHE A 215 7.05 11.48 4.08
N GLN A 216 5.88 11.84 3.54
CA GLN A 216 4.95 12.76 4.18
C GLN A 216 4.35 12.14 5.44
N GLU A 217 3.92 10.88 5.38
CA GLU A 217 3.42 10.15 6.54
C GLU A 217 4.47 10.09 7.64
N ALA A 218 5.74 9.85 7.28
CA ALA A 218 6.82 9.84 8.26
C ALA A 218 7.05 11.19 8.95
N LYS A 219 6.94 12.30 8.21
CA LYS A 219 7.03 13.66 8.77
C LYS A 219 5.86 13.96 9.70
N VAL A 220 4.64 13.68 9.26
CA VAL A 220 3.41 13.90 10.04
C VAL A 220 3.44 13.07 11.33
N GLU A 221 3.87 11.81 11.26
CA GLU A 221 3.95 10.95 12.43
C GLU A 221 5.04 11.43 13.40
N GLN A 222 6.16 11.93 12.89
CA GLN A 222 7.20 12.55 13.73
C GLN A 222 6.69 13.80 14.45
N GLU A 223 5.92 14.65 13.76
CA GLU A 223 5.30 15.84 14.35
C GLU A 223 4.27 15.49 15.41
N LYS A 224 3.39 14.50 15.15
CA LYS A 224 2.43 14.00 16.14
C LYS A 224 3.10 13.49 17.41
N VAL A 225 4.19 12.72 17.27
CA VAL A 225 4.95 12.23 18.43
C VAL A 225 5.62 13.38 19.19
N ASN A 226 6.11 14.39 18.49
CA ASN A 226 6.68 15.58 19.15
C ASN A 226 5.59 16.39 19.88
N GLN A 227 4.43 16.60 19.26
CA GLN A 227 3.29 17.32 19.86
C GLN A 227 2.75 16.59 21.09
N ALA A 228 2.55 15.28 21.00
CA ALA A 228 2.10 14.47 22.14
C ALA A 228 3.08 14.55 23.31
N PHE A 229 4.38 14.52 23.02
CA PHE A 229 5.41 14.69 24.05
C PHE A 229 5.40 16.08 24.69
N GLU A 230 5.18 17.15 23.92
CA GLU A 230 5.03 18.50 24.47
C GLU A 230 3.77 18.66 25.32
N GLU A 231 2.66 18.06 24.92
CA GLU A 231 1.39 18.08 25.65
C GLU A 231 1.51 17.32 26.99
N GLU A 232 2.13 16.14 26.98
CA GLU A 232 2.46 15.40 28.21
C GLU A 232 3.31 16.25 29.17
N GLN A 233 4.27 17.02 28.66
CA GLN A 233 5.07 17.94 29.49
C GLN A 233 4.24 19.08 30.08
N ARG A 234 3.31 19.67 29.31
CA ARG A 234 2.44 20.75 29.79
C ARG A 234 1.49 20.26 30.88
N VAL A 235 0.90 19.08 30.71
CA VAL A 235 0.01 18.49 31.72
C VAL A 235 0.77 18.22 33.01
N GLU A 236 1.95 17.60 32.94
CA GLU A 236 2.77 17.32 34.12
C GLU A 236 3.23 18.62 34.83
N GLY A 237 3.66 19.63 34.07
CA GLY A 237 4.02 20.94 34.64
C GLY A 237 2.83 21.70 35.24
N SER A 238 1.62 21.53 34.69
CA SER A 238 0.40 22.14 35.25
C SER A 238 -0.01 21.48 36.58
N LEU A 239 0.14 20.16 36.70
CA LEU A 239 -0.10 19.43 37.94
C LEU A 239 0.94 19.75 39.02
N GLU A 240 2.19 20.04 38.63
CA GLU A 240 3.22 20.54 39.56
C GLU A 240 2.91 21.96 40.07
N LEU A 241 2.42 22.86 39.21
CA LEU A 241 2.03 24.23 39.60
C LEU A 241 0.77 24.27 40.49
N GLU A 242 -0.19 23.37 40.28
CA GLU A 242 -1.35 23.22 41.20
C GLU A 242 -0.93 22.70 42.58
N ASN A 243 0.11 21.86 42.65
CA ASN A 243 0.64 21.34 43.92
C ASN A 243 1.51 22.36 44.69
N ILE A 244 2.01 23.42 44.04
CA ILE A 244 2.81 24.48 44.70
C ILE A 244 1.93 25.59 45.31
N ASN A 245 0.66 25.71 44.88
CA ASN A 245 -0.27 26.72 45.40
C ASN A 245 -1.03 26.29 46.68
N ILE A 246 -0.53 25.29 47.40
CA ILE A 246 -1.03 24.89 48.73
C ILE A 246 0.13 25.00 49.73
N ASP A 247 0.57 26.21 50.04
CA ASP A 247 1.16 26.56 51.34
C ASP A 247 1.50 28.06 51.41
N MET A 248 0.53 28.89 51.83
CA MET A 248 0.78 30.14 52.55
C MET A 248 -0.38 30.40 53.55
N ASP A 249 0.01 30.43 54.82
CA ASP A 249 -0.68 30.65 56.09
C ASP A 249 -2.06 31.34 56.11
N ASP A 250 -3.03 30.72 56.83
CA ASP A 250 -3.74 31.38 57.93
C ASP A 250 -4.39 30.34 58.86
N LYS A 251 -4.46 30.63 60.16
CA LYS A 251 -5.26 29.87 61.13
C LYS A 251 -6.62 30.56 61.30
N PRO A 252 -7.68 30.18 60.57
CA PRO A 252 -9.02 30.61 60.94
C PRO A 252 -9.73 29.53 61.76
N LYS A 253 -10.40 30.04 62.79
CA LYS A 253 -11.40 29.34 63.58
C LYS A 253 -12.41 28.63 62.67
N ARG A 254 -12.59 27.34 62.94
CA ARG A 254 -13.84 26.58 62.91
C ARG A 254 -15.08 27.42 62.52
N GLN A 255 -15.48 27.39 61.25
CA GLN A 255 -16.87 27.60 60.85
C GLN A 255 -17.14 26.95 59.48
N SER A 256 -18.18 26.11 59.49
CA SER A 256 -18.79 25.43 58.35
C SER A 256 -19.16 26.40 57.23
N ARG A 257 -18.85 26.02 55.97
CA ARG A 257 -19.83 25.90 54.85
C ARG A 257 -19.21 25.56 53.48
N ASN A 258 -19.57 24.36 53.01
CA ASN A 258 -19.91 23.90 51.65
C ASN A 258 -19.32 24.58 50.40
N ALA A 259 -18.46 23.83 49.68
CA ALA A 259 -18.41 23.80 48.22
C ALA A 259 -18.04 22.37 47.74
N SER A 260 -18.71 21.92 46.69
CA SER A 260 -18.97 20.52 46.35
C SER A 260 -17.81 19.84 45.59
N ALA A 261 -17.03 19.02 46.29
CA ALA A 261 -16.20 17.98 45.67
C ALA A 261 -16.99 16.67 45.68
N LYS A 262 -17.30 16.12 44.50
CA LYS A 262 -17.89 14.77 44.38
C LYS A 262 -16.88 13.74 44.88
N GLY A 263 -16.93 13.48 46.19
CA GLY A 263 -16.19 12.40 46.82
C GLY A 263 -16.77 11.07 46.37
N TYR A 264 -16.04 10.35 45.53
CA TYR A 264 -16.35 8.95 45.24
C TYR A 264 -16.15 8.18 46.54
N LYS A 265 -17.25 7.70 47.15
CA LYS A 265 -17.17 6.80 48.30
C LYS A 265 -16.35 5.58 47.90
N LEU A 266 -15.25 5.34 48.61
CA LEU A 266 -14.42 4.15 48.43
C LEU A 266 -15.27 2.89 48.72
N PRO A 267 -15.34 1.92 47.80
CA PRO A 267 -16.09 0.69 48.01
C PRO A 267 -15.47 -0.18 49.11
N ALA A 268 -16.33 -0.77 49.95
CA ALA A 268 -15.91 -1.71 50.97
C ALA A 268 -15.73 -3.12 50.37
N PRO A 269 -14.79 -3.95 50.87
CA PRO A 269 -14.67 -5.34 50.44
C PRO A 269 -16.00 -6.08 50.60
N GLY A 270 -16.47 -6.73 49.54
CA GLY A 270 -17.78 -7.40 49.49
C GLY A 270 -18.90 -6.61 48.82
N SER A 271 -18.69 -5.34 48.44
CA SER A 271 -19.68 -4.60 47.66
C SER A 271 -19.63 -4.97 46.17
N THR A 272 -20.76 -4.82 45.49
CA THR A 272 -20.84 -4.86 44.02
C THR A 272 -20.23 -3.57 43.46
N VAL A 273 -19.36 -3.72 42.48
CA VAL A 273 -18.66 -2.62 41.82
C VAL A 273 -18.83 -2.77 40.30
N ARG A 274 -18.97 -1.64 39.62
CA ARG A 274 -19.02 -1.58 38.17
C ARG A 274 -17.75 -0.96 37.64
N VAL A 275 -17.19 -1.54 36.59
CA VAL A 275 -15.99 -1.00 35.93
C VAL A 275 -16.40 0.15 35.01
N ILE A 276 -15.72 1.28 35.14
CA ILE A 276 -15.94 2.51 34.37
C ILE A 276 -15.09 2.51 33.10
N SER A 277 -13.85 2.03 33.17
CA SER A 277 -12.87 2.08 32.07
C SER A 277 -12.04 0.80 31.95
N GLY A 278 -11.46 0.57 30.76
CA GLY A 278 -10.64 -0.60 30.46
C GLY A 278 -11.35 -1.67 29.64
N THR A 279 -10.72 -2.83 29.46
CA THR A 279 -11.25 -3.94 28.64
C THR A 279 -12.52 -4.57 29.20
N PHE A 280 -12.79 -4.35 30.48
CA PHE A 280 -13.96 -4.84 31.19
C PHE A 280 -14.91 -3.70 31.57
N ALA A 281 -14.85 -2.56 30.89
CA ALA A 281 -15.77 -1.45 31.11
C ALA A 281 -17.23 -1.93 31.03
N GLU A 282 -18.07 -1.32 31.85
CA GLU A 282 -19.50 -1.62 32.03
C GLU A 282 -19.84 -2.95 32.72
N PHE A 283 -18.88 -3.86 32.92
CA PHE A 283 -19.14 -5.10 33.67
C PHE A 283 -19.31 -4.84 35.17
N GLU A 284 -20.27 -5.56 35.75
CA GLU A 284 -20.55 -5.57 37.19
C GLU A 284 -19.93 -6.82 37.82
N GLY A 285 -19.34 -6.66 39.01
CA GLY A 285 -18.70 -7.75 39.72
C GLY A 285 -18.62 -7.51 41.23
N ASN A 286 -18.31 -8.56 41.98
CA ASN A 286 -18.17 -8.48 43.43
C ASN A 286 -16.70 -8.24 43.82
N LEU A 287 -16.46 -7.21 44.63
CA LEU A 287 -15.13 -6.87 45.11
C LEU A 287 -14.66 -7.88 46.18
N LYS A 288 -13.69 -8.75 45.84
CA LYS A 288 -13.16 -9.76 46.78
C LYS A 288 -12.06 -9.19 47.67
N LYS A 289 -11.11 -8.47 47.08
CA LYS A 289 -9.93 -7.95 47.79
C LYS A 289 -9.56 -6.57 47.30
N LEU A 290 -9.21 -5.70 48.24
CA LEU A 290 -8.77 -4.34 47.97
C LEU A 290 -7.36 -4.12 48.52
N ASN A 291 -6.36 -4.00 47.64
CA ASN A 291 -4.99 -3.68 48.04
C ASN A 291 -4.77 -2.17 47.99
N ARG A 292 -5.07 -1.48 49.10
CA ARG A 292 -4.88 -0.02 49.23
C ARG A 292 -3.43 0.44 49.01
N LYS A 293 -2.44 -0.43 49.24
CA LYS A 293 -1.01 -0.13 49.04
C LYS A 293 -0.58 -0.12 47.57
N THR A 294 -1.22 -0.94 46.74
CA THR A 294 -0.84 -1.09 45.32
C THR A 294 -1.83 -0.42 44.37
N GLY A 295 -2.94 0.11 44.86
CA GLY A 295 -3.97 0.73 44.03
C GLY A 295 -4.82 -0.25 43.24
N LYS A 296 -4.73 -1.56 43.52
CA LYS A 296 -5.37 -2.64 42.77
C LYS A 296 -6.50 -3.30 43.55
N ALA A 297 -7.57 -3.63 42.85
CA ALA A 297 -8.75 -4.34 43.34
C ALA A 297 -8.91 -5.66 42.60
N THR A 298 -9.17 -6.75 43.33
CA THR A 298 -9.52 -8.05 42.74
C THR A 298 -11.04 -8.16 42.71
N VAL A 299 -11.62 -8.14 41.51
CA VAL A 299 -13.07 -8.18 41.27
C VAL A 299 -13.44 -9.55 40.67
N ALA A 300 -14.51 -10.14 41.17
CA ALA A 300 -15.09 -11.38 40.65
C ALA A 300 -16.24 -11.05 39.69
N PHE A 301 -16.06 -11.34 38.40
CA PHE A 301 -17.08 -11.18 37.36
C PHE A 301 -17.76 -12.51 37.07
N THR A 302 -19.07 -12.49 36.81
CA THR A 302 -19.80 -13.68 36.33
C THR A 302 -19.92 -13.64 34.82
N LEU A 303 -19.02 -14.32 34.12
CA LEU A 303 -18.99 -14.41 32.66
C LEU A 303 -19.42 -15.82 32.25
N PHE A 304 -20.44 -15.94 31.38
CA PHE A 304 -20.92 -17.24 30.88
C PHE A 304 -21.31 -18.25 31.98
N GLY A 305 -21.85 -17.76 33.10
CA GLY A 305 -22.21 -18.60 34.24
C GLY A 305 -21.02 -19.12 35.07
N LYS A 306 -19.81 -18.61 34.83
CA LYS A 306 -18.59 -18.92 35.62
C LYS A 306 -18.03 -17.66 36.27
N GLU A 307 -17.60 -17.78 37.52
CA GLU A 307 -16.91 -16.68 38.22
C GLU A 307 -15.44 -16.60 37.75
N SER A 308 -15.04 -15.43 37.26
CA SER A 308 -13.68 -15.11 36.83
C SER A 308 -13.12 -13.97 37.69
N LEU A 309 -11.93 -14.17 38.27
CA LEU A 309 -11.25 -13.16 39.09
C LEU A 309 -10.31 -12.32 38.21
N VAL A 310 -10.47 -11.00 38.24
CA VAL A 310 -9.66 -10.06 37.45
C VAL A 310 -9.14 -8.96 38.37
N GLU A 311 -7.90 -8.55 38.17
CA GLU A 311 -7.32 -7.37 38.83
C GLU A 311 -7.63 -6.12 38.02
N VAL A 312 -8.24 -5.12 38.66
CA VAL A 312 -8.63 -3.84 38.08
C VAL A 312 -8.10 -2.71 38.97
N ASP A 313 -7.74 -1.59 38.38
CA ASP A 313 -7.23 -0.44 39.13
C ASP A 313 -8.36 0.29 39.86
N LEU A 314 -8.05 0.88 41.03
CA LEU A 314 -9.04 1.54 41.89
C LEU A 314 -9.75 2.72 41.23
N ASN A 315 -9.09 3.38 40.28
CA ASN A 315 -9.63 4.55 39.58
C ASN A 315 -10.64 4.15 38.50
N GLU A 316 -10.63 2.87 38.09
CA GLU A 316 -11.47 2.35 37.02
C GLU A 316 -12.75 1.69 37.55
N ILE A 317 -12.97 1.69 38.86
CA ILE A 317 -14.14 1.05 39.48
C ILE A 317 -15.01 2.07 40.22
N ALA A 318 -16.32 1.98 40.02
CA ALA A 318 -17.33 2.70 40.78
C ALA A 318 -18.06 1.74 41.72
N ALA A 319 -18.37 2.20 42.94
CA ALA A 319 -19.32 1.49 43.80
C ALA A 319 -20.70 1.56 43.16
N GLU A 320 -21.30 0.41 42.88
CA GLU A 320 -22.66 0.37 42.39
C GLU A 320 -23.61 0.57 43.57
N THR A 321 -24.24 1.74 43.61
CA THR A 321 -25.26 2.02 44.62
C THR A 321 -26.58 1.59 43.99
N LYS A 322 -27.18 0.53 44.51
CA LYS A 322 -28.57 0.15 44.22
C LYS A 322 -29.54 1.25 44.67
#